data_AF-A0A9R1RZ52-F1
#
_entry.id   AF-A0A9R1RZ52-F1
#
_cell.length_a   1.000
_cell.length_b   1.000
_cell.length_c   1.000
_cell.angle_alpha   90.00
_cell.angle_beta   90.00
_cell.angle_gamma   90.00
#
_symmetry.space_group_name_H-M   'P 1'
#
loop_
_entity.id
_entity.type
_entity.pdbx_description
1 polymer ?
#
loop_
_entity_poly.entity_id
_entity_poly.type
_entity_poly.pdbx_seq_one_letter_code
_entity_poly.pdbx_strand_id
1 'polypeptide(L)'
;MKLDIMTMSLLSKYVSLIFPDYRFEKILLEFERTMSMELDFTQEAKNSERTASCFRKNDVVKVPHVFWVDDLDFLRKADISPTKVVLRPIAKMNVFIVQVAKALIELFGEMIFIHGFVHGDPHPGNILVSPRGQGRFSLVLLDHGIYKELDPKFRLDYCKLWKALISLDVQKILELGEQFGVGKYAKYFPLIFTGRTIDSKSALGTQISGEEKTRIKQDLNSLGMDDISSFMESLPPDFLVILRTDGLLRSILGNLGAPRHVRLLAYAKCAIYGHEEQSRLGSELARLLVQFNDYKHKAKDKLSWMLQKISREVLGWYKALM
;
A
#
# COMPACT_ATOMS: atom_id res chain seq x y z
N MET A 1 -26.50 15.89 4.15
CA MET A 1 -25.37 16.28 3.27
C MET A 1 -25.43 17.72 2.76
N LYS A 2 -26.40 18.13 1.91
CA LYS A 2 -26.40 19.52 1.37
C LYS A 2 -26.43 20.60 2.46
N LEU A 3 -27.22 20.39 3.52
CA LEU A 3 -27.28 21.29 4.67
C LEU A 3 -25.95 21.32 5.45
N ASP A 4 -25.30 20.17 5.60
CA ASP A 4 -24.02 20.05 6.32
C ASP A 4 -22.89 20.74 5.54
N ILE A 5 -22.78 20.50 4.23
CA ILE A 5 -21.80 21.17 3.36
C ILE A 5 -22.02 22.68 3.37
N MET A 6 -23.28 23.13 3.30
CA MET A 6 -23.62 24.55 3.35
C MET A 6 -23.22 25.18 4.70
N THR A 7 -23.46 24.45 5.80
CA THR A 7 -23.06 24.89 7.15
C THR A 7 -21.54 24.97 7.28
N MET A 8 -20.83 23.95 6.81
CA MET A 8 -19.36 23.93 6.80
C MET A 8 -18.77 25.01 5.89
N SER A 9 -19.41 25.31 4.75
CA SER A 9 -19.03 26.41 3.85
C SER A 9 -19.17 27.77 4.52
N LEU A 10 -20.29 27.99 5.22
CA LEU A 10 -20.51 29.21 5.97
C LEU A 10 -19.46 29.38 7.09
N LEU A 11 -19.24 28.33 7.88
CA LEU A 11 -18.23 28.34 8.95
C LEU A 11 -16.81 28.56 8.39
N SER A 12 -16.45 27.88 7.29
CA SER A 12 -15.16 28.04 6.62
C SER A 12 -14.90 29.50 6.23
N LYS A 13 -15.92 30.20 5.72
CA LYS A 13 -15.80 31.63 5.37
C LYS A 13 -15.52 32.49 6.61
N TYR A 14 -16.24 32.27 7.71
CA TYR A 14 -16.02 33.03 8.94
C TYR A 14 -14.66 32.74 9.58
N VAL A 15 -14.20 31.49 9.58
CA VAL A 15 -12.89 31.12 10.11
C VAL A 15 -11.77 31.71 9.25
N SER A 16 -11.94 31.76 7.93
CA SER A 16 -10.96 32.36 7.01
C SER A 16 -10.81 33.88 7.21
N LEU A 17 -11.84 34.56 7.75
CA LEU A 17 -11.73 35.97 8.16
C LEU A 17 -10.85 36.17 9.40
N ILE A 18 -10.80 35.19 10.30
CA ILE A 18 -10.01 35.24 11.55
C ILE A 18 -8.59 34.69 11.32
N PHE A 19 -8.44 33.71 10.42
CA PHE A 19 -7.19 33.04 10.10
C PHE A 19 -6.96 33.00 8.57
N PRO A 20 -6.61 34.13 7.95
CA PRO A 20 -6.48 34.25 6.49
C PRO A 20 -5.38 33.36 5.88
N ASP A 21 -4.38 32.96 6.67
CA ASP A 21 -3.29 32.08 6.23
C ASP A 21 -3.73 30.62 6.03
N TYR A 22 -4.90 30.24 6.56
CA TYR A 22 -5.42 28.87 6.45
C TYR A 22 -6.43 28.74 5.31
N ARG A 23 -6.11 27.91 4.32
CA ARG A 23 -6.96 27.67 3.14
C ARG A 23 -8.07 26.64 3.40
N PHE A 24 -8.99 26.95 4.31
CA PHE A 24 -10.12 26.07 4.68
C PHE A 24 -11.01 25.71 3.49
N GLU A 25 -11.14 26.58 2.50
CA GLU A 25 -11.93 26.34 1.29
C GLU A 25 -11.47 25.09 0.52
N LYS A 26 -10.15 24.88 0.39
CA LYS A 26 -9.61 23.70 -0.30
C LYS A 26 -9.93 22.41 0.46
N ILE A 27 -9.89 22.46 1.79
CA ILE A 27 -10.22 21.31 2.65
C ILE A 27 -11.70 20.96 2.49
N LEU A 28 -12.56 21.96 2.48
CA LEU A 28 -14.00 21.77 2.33
C LEU A 28 -14.37 21.16 0.97
N LEU A 29 -13.77 21.65 -0.12
CA LEU A 29 -13.98 21.10 -1.46
C LEU A 29 -13.56 19.63 -1.53
N GLU A 30 -12.42 19.28 -0.93
CA GLU A 30 -11.97 17.89 -0.90
C GLU A 30 -12.86 17.00 -0.01
N PHE A 31 -13.39 17.55 1.09
CA PHE A 31 -14.36 16.87 1.94
C PHE A 31 -15.67 16.60 1.19
N GLU A 32 -16.24 17.61 0.54
CA GLU A 32 -17.46 17.48 -0.28
C GLU A 32 -17.27 16.43 -1.39
N ARG A 33 -16.12 16.48 -2.09
CA ARG A 33 -15.77 15.50 -3.12
C ARG A 33 -15.70 14.09 -2.55
N THR A 34 -15.04 13.91 -1.41
CA THR A 34 -14.89 12.60 -0.76
C THR A 34 -16.22 12.04 -0.30
N MET A 35 -17.04 12.85 0.39
CA MET A 35 -18.39 12.46 0.81
C MET A 35 -19.30 12.08 -0.36
N SER A 36 -19.18 12.80 -1.48
CA SER A 36 -19.98 12.49 -2.68
C SER A 36 -19.59 11.15 -3.29
N MET A 37 -18.30 10.78 -3.24
CA MET A 37 -17.83 9.46 -3.70
C MET A 37 -18.30 8.34 -2.76
N GLU A 38 -18.25 8.56 -1.44
CA GLU A 38 -18.68 7.56 -0.45
C GLU A 38 -20.19 7.27 -0.48
N LEU A 39 -21.02 8.25 -0.87
CA LEU A 39 -22.47 8.08 -0.95
C LEU A 39 -22.96 7.55 -2.31
N ASP A 40 -22.07 7.44 -3.30
CA ASP A 40 -22.39 6.85 -4.59
C ASP A 40 -22.12 5.33 -4.58
N PHE A 41 -23.09 4.58 -4.07
CA PHE A 41 -23.01 3.11 -4.02
C PHE A 41 -22.95 2.46 -5.42
N THR A 42 -23.41 3.15 -6.47
CA THR A 42 -23.25 2.65 -7.84
C THR A 42 -21.78 2.71 -8.26
N GLN A 43 -21.10 3.80 -7.93
CA GLN A 43 -19.68 3.93 -8.20
C GLN A 43 -18.84 2.99 -7.31
N GLU A 44 -19.18 2.85 -6.03
CA GLU A 44 -18.55 1.87 -5.14
C GLU A 44 -18.68 0.44 -5.69
N ALA A 45 -19.87 0.04 -6.10
CA ALA A 45 -20.12 -1.27 -6.70
C ALA A 45 -19.27 -1.51 -7.96
N LYS A 46 -19.20 -0.53 -8.87
CA LYS A 46 -18.32 -0.60 -10.06
C LYS A 46 -16.84 -0.69 -9.69
N ASN A 47 -16.40 0.06 -8.68
CA ASN A 47 -15.03 -0.01 -8.18
C ASN A 47 -14.72 -1.40 -7.61
N SER A 48 -15.65 -1.98 -6.85
CA SER A 48 -15.54 -3.34 -6.31
C SER A 48 -15.38 -4.39 -7.41
N GLU A 49 -16.23 -4.36 -8.44
CA GLU A 49 -16.14 -5.29 -9.59
C GLU A 49 -14.84 -5.12 -10.39
N ARG A 50 -14.38 -3.88 -10.56
CA ARG A 50 -13.09 -3.59 -11.20
C ARG A 50 -11.93 -4.14 -10.37
N THR A 51 -11.93 -3.93 -9.05
CA THR A 51 -10.92 -4.48 -8.14
C THR A 51 -10.94 -6.01 -8.16
N ALA A 52 -12.12 -6.63 -8.15
CA ALA A 52 -12.26 -8.08 -8.28
C ALA A 52 -11.63 -8.59 -9.59
N SER A 53 -11.79 -7.85 -10.69
CA SER A 53 -11.18 -8.16 -11.98
C SER A 53 -9.66 -8.03 -11.97
N CYS A 54 -9.12 -6.96 -11.37
CA CYS A 54 -7.67 -6.77 -11.18
C CYS A 54 -7.03 -7.95 -10.43
N PHE A 55 -7.70 -8.44 -9.38
CA PHE A 55 -7.20 -9.51 -8.52
C PHE A 55 -7.72 -10.91 -8.87
N ARG A 56 -8.32 -11.11 -10.05
CA ARG A 56 -8.91 -12.40 -10.46
C ARG A 56 -7.93 -13.58 -10.40
N LYS A 57 -6.64 -13.34 -10.66
CA LYS A 57 -5.57 -14.35 -10.63
C LYS A 57 -4.91 -14.49 -9.25
N ASN A 58 -5.33 -13.73 -8.25
CA ASN A 58 -4.77 -13.72 -6.91
C ASN A 58 -5.61 -14.59 -5.95
N ASP A 59 -4.99 -15.64 -5.40
CA ASP A 59 -5.68 -16.59 -4.50
C ASP A 59 -5.90 -16.06 -3.08
N VAL A 60 -5.13 -15.03 -2.69
CA VAL A 60 -5.12 -14.43 -1.36
C VAL A 60 -6.17 -13.32 -1.26
N VAL A 61 -6.22 -12.43 -2.24
CA VAL A 61 -7.15 -11.30 -2.26
C VAL A 61 -8.53 -11.78 -2.70
N LYS A 62 -9.57 -11.33 -1.99
CA LYS A 62 -10.97 -11.61 -2.28
C LYS A 62 -11.76 -10.31 -2.19
N VAL A 63 -12.61 -10.10 -3.18
CA VAL A 63 -13.57 -9.00 -3.19
C VAL A 63 -14.96 -9.65 -3.22
N PRO A 64 -15.86 -9.31 -2.29
CA PRO A 64 -17.21 -9.84 -2.31
C PRO A 64 -17.93 -9.52 -3.62
N HIS A 65 -18.79 -10.43 -4.06
CA HIS A 65 -19.60 -10.23 -5.25
C HIS A 65 -20.64 -9.13 -5.01
N VAL A 66 -20.79 -8.22 -5.96
CA VAL A 66 -21.81 -7.16 -5.93
C VAL A 66 -23.13 -7.73 -6.42
N PHE A 67 -24.19 -7.56 -5.64
CA PHE A 67 -25.55 -7.90 -6.06
C PHE A 67 -26.29 -6.61 -6.43
N TRP A 68 -26.55 -6.41 -7.72
CA TRP A 68 -27.38 -5.33 -8.21
C TRP A 68 -28.85 -5.70 -8.02
N VAL A 69 -29.55 -4.92 -7.21
CA VAL A 69 -30.93 -5.17 -6.80
C VAL A 69 -31.71 -3.87 -6.87
N ASP A 70 -32.81 -3.89 -7.63
CA ASP A 70 -33.68 -2.72 -7.79
C ASP A 70 -34.71 -2.63 -6.65
N ASP A 71 -34.93 -3.72 -5.91
CA ASP A 71 -35.91 -3.83 -4.83
C ASP A 71 -35.24 -4.14 -3.48
N LEU A 72 -35.36 -3.20 -2.54
CA LEU A 72 -34.85 -3.34 -1.16
C LEU A 72 -35.55 -4.47 -0.38
N ASP A 73 -36.79 -4.84 -0.74
CA ASP A 73 -37.50 -5.96 -0.11
C ASP A 73 -36.93 -7.31 -0.54
N PHE A 74 -36.27 -7.40 -1.71
CA PHE A 74 -35.51 -8.58 -2.10
C PHE A 74 -34.33 -8.81 -1.15
N LEU A 75 -33.59 -7.76 -0.77
CA LEU A 75 -32.47 -7.86 0.20
C LEU A 75 -32.93 -8.31 1.59
N ARG A 76 -34.14 -7.92 2.02
CA ARG A 76 -34.70 -8.33 3.31
C ARG A 76 -35.18 -9.78 3.34
N LYS A 77 -35.64 -10.30 2.19
CA LYS A 77 -36.17 -11.66 2.05
C LYS A 77 -35.12 -12.68 1.63
N ALA A 78 -34.11 -12.23 0.88
CA ALA A 78 -32.96 -13.04 0.57
C ALA A 78 -32.20 -13.25 1.89
N ASP A 79 -32.33 -14.45 2.46
CA ASP A 79 -31.52 -14.94 3.57
C ASP A 79 -30.08 -15.14 3.07
N ILE A 80 -29.45 -14.04 2.64
CA ILE A 80 -28.05 -13.97 2.27
C ILE A 80 -27.33 -14.01 3.60
N SER A 81 -27.16 -15.21 4.12
CA SER A 81 -26.32 -15.44 5.28
C SER A 81 -24.94 -14.90 4.90
N PRO A 82 -24.46 -13.80 5.52
CA PRO A 82 -23.07 -13.43 5.34
C PRO A 82 -22.32 -14.67 5.81
N THR A 83 -21.65 -15.35 4.89
CA THR A 83 -20.84 -16.52 5.25
C THR A 83 -20.02 -16.04 6.44
N LYS A 84 -20.23 -16.62 7.62
CA LYS A 84 -19.60 -16.17 8.87
C LYS A 84 -18.10 -16.41 8.69
N VAL A 85 -17.45 -15.47 8.01
CA VAL A 85 -16.02 -15.32 8.05
C VAL A 85 -15.77 -15.03 9.52
N VAL A 86 -15.15 -15.98 10.21
CA VAL A 86 -14.75 -15.75 11.59
C VAL A 86 -13.61 -14.74 11.53
N LEU A 87 -13.99 -13.47 11.58
CA LEU A 87 -13.09 -12.34 11.67
C LEU A 87 -12.46 -12.40 13.05
N ARG A 88 -11.18 -12.76 13.09
CA ARG A 88 -10.40 -12.67 14.31
C ARG A 88 -9.57 -11.40 14.27
N PRO A 89 -9.55 -10.61 15.35
CA PRO A 89 -8.51 -9.61 15.52
C PRO A 89 -7.16 -10.26 15.30
N ILE A 90 -6.32 -9.64 14.47
CA ILE A 90 -5.05 -10.18 13.99
C ILE A 90 -4.13 -10.59 15.16
N ALA A 91 -4.32 -9.98 16.33
CA ALA A 91 -3.59 -10.23 17.58
C ALA A 91 -3.69 -11.67 18.17
N LYS A 92 -4.64 -12.51 17.75
CA LYS A 92 -4.82 -13.88 18.32
C LYS A 92 -4.24 -15.02 17.47
N MET A 93 -3.47 -14.72 16.40
CA MET A 93 -2.97 -15.73 15.47
C MET A 93 -1.44 -15.76 15.40
N ASN A 94 -0.83 -16.74 16.08
CA ASN A 94 0.59 -16.73 16.43
C ASN A 94 1.60 -16.99 15.27
N VAL A 95 1.18 -17.08 14.01
CA VAL A 95 2.09 -17.29 12.84
C VAL A 95 1.65 -16.54 11.56
N PHE A 96 0.54 -15.81 11.56
CA PHE A 96 0.00 -15.20 10.34
C PHE A 96 0.30 -13.71 10.17
N ILE A 97 0.67 -12.99 11.22
CA ILE A 97 0.70 -11.52 11.22
C ILE A 97 1.67 -10.97 10.17
N VAL A 98 2.89 -11.52 10.08
CA VAL A 98 3.88 -11.10 9.08
C VAL A 98 3.43 -11.47 7.66
N GLN A 99 2.76 -12.61 7.47
CA GLN A 99 2.25 -13.02 6.17
C GLN A 99 1.07 -12.16 5.72
N VAL A 100 0.16 -11.84 6.64
CA VAL A 100 -0.96 -10.90 6.43
C VAL A 100 -0.43 -9.52 6.10
N ALA A 101 0.53 -9.00 6.88
CA ALA A 101 1.19 -7.73 6.62
C ALA A 101 1.87 -7.70 5.25
N LYS A 102 2.57 -8.77 4.88
CA LYS A 102 3.17 -8.91 3.56
C LYS A 102 2.12 -8.94 2.44
N ALA A 103 1.08 -9.74 2.58
CA ALA A 103 0.01 -9.83 1.57
C ALA A 103 -0.75 -8.51 1.43
N LEU A 104 -0.97 -7.80 2.54
CA LEU A 104 -1.60 -6.49 2.57
C LEU A 104 -0.77 -5.49 1.78
N ILE A 105 0.55 -5.44 2.04
CA ILE A 105 1.39 -4.48 1.36
C ILE A 105 1.65 -4.85 -0.11
N GLU A 106 1.66 -6.15 -0.44
CA GLU A 106 1.68 -6.62 -1.83
C GLU A 106 0.39 -6.22 -2.54
N LEU A 107 -0.79 -6.44 -1.95
CA LEU A 107 -2.08 -6.00 -2.49
C LEU A 107 -2.08 -4.51 -2.89
N PHE A 108 -1.70 -3.63 -1.97
CA PHE A 108 -1.67 -2.19 -2.25
C PHE A 108 -0.51 -1.79 -3.18
N GLY A 109 0.61 -2.51 -3.12
CA GLY A 109 1.68 -2.38 -4.09
C GLY A 109 1.22 -2.73 -5.51
N GLU A 110 0.46 -3.80 -5.69
CA GLU A 110 -0.10 -4.17 -7.00
C GLU A 110 -1.10 -3.09 -7.49
N MET A 111 -1.98 -2.58 -6.62
CA MET A 111 -2.87 -1.46 -6.95
C MET A 111 -2.12 -0.23 -7.47
N ILE A 112 -1.01 0.15 -6.82
CA ILE A 112 -0.20 1.32 -7.18
C ILE A 112 0.64 1.07 -8.44
N PHE A 113 1.50 0.05 -8.41
CA PHE A 113 2.55 -0.13 -9.42
C PHE A 113 2.09 -0.91 -10.66
N ILE A 114 1.08 -1.78 -10.51
CA ILE A 114 0.67 -2.70 -11.57
C ILE A 114 -0.67 -2.30 -12.16
N HIS A 115 -1.69 -2.04 -11.34
CA HIS A 115 -3.01 -1.72 -11.85
C HIS A 115 -3.20 -0.24 -12.13
N GLY A 116 -2.49 0.64 -11.40
CA GLY A 116 -2.75 2.09 -11.44
C GLY A 116 -4.15 2.46 -10.95
N PHE A 117 -4.80 1.55 -10.22
CA PHE A 117 -6.14 1.74 -9.66
C PHE A 117 -6.02 1.59 -8.15
N VAL A 118 -5.90 2.73 -7.48
CA VAL A 118 -5.45 2.83 -6.09
C VAL A 118 -6.63 3.10 -5.18
N HIS A 119 -6.79 2.26 -4.18
CA HIS A 119 -7.74 2.50 -3.10
C HIS A 119 -7.18 3.61 -2.18
N GLY A 120 -7.91 4.71 -2.08
CA GLY A 120 -7.49 5.95 -1.42
C GLY A 120 -7.69 5.99 0.08
N ASP A 121 -8.38 5.00 0.66
CA ASP A 121 -8.57 4.89 2.11
C ASP A 121 -8.55 3.43 2.60
N PRO A 122 -7.37 2.83 2.81
CA PRO A 122 -7.24 1.46 3.30
C PRO A 122 -7.58 1.31 4.79
N HIS A 123 -8.77 1.74 5.22
CA HIS A 123 -9.15 1.69 6.63
C HIS A 123 -9.16 0.24 7.14
N PRO A 124 -8.47 -0.07 8.26
CA PRO A 124 -8.35 -1.46 8.73
C PRO A 124 -9.68 -2.13 9.09
N GLY A 125 -10.74 -1.35 9.35
CA GLY A 125 -12.10 -1.89 9.55
C GLY A 125 -12.70 -2.55 8.29
N ASN A 126 -12.25 -2.15 7.11
CA ASN A 126 -12.76 -2.64 5.82
C ASN A 126 -11.88 -3.74 5.22
N ILE A 127 -10.84 -4.17 5.95
CA ILE A 127 -9.89 -5.20 5.54
C ILE A 127 -9.99 -6.36 6.51
N LEU A 128 -10.53 -7.46 6.00
CA LEU A 128 -10.85 -8.63 6.80
C LEU A 128 -9.88 -9.76 6.50
N VAL A 129 -9.47 -10.49 7.54
CA VAL A 129 -8.64 -11.70 7.39
C VAL A 129 -9.51 -12.93 7.61
N SER A 130 -9.69 -13.71 6.55
CA SER A 130 -10.36 -15.00 6.60
C SER A 130 -9.33 -16.12 6.72
N PRO A 131 -9.25 -16.84 7.86
CA PRO A 131 -8.37 -18.00 7.97
C PRO A 131 -8.88 -19.13 7.08
N ARG A 132 -7.98 -19.68 6.28
CA ARG A 132 -8.18 -20.97 5.60
C ARG A 132 -7.37 -22.02 6.37
N GLY A 133 -7.78 -23.29 6.34
CA GLY A 133 -7.06 -24.36 7.03
C GLY A 133 -5.54 -24.39 6.70
N GLN A 134 -4.75 -25.04 7.54
CA GLN A 134 -3.31 -25.32 7.32
C GLN A 134 -2.46 -24.12 6.84
N GLY A 135 -2.48 -22.99 7.57
CA GLY A 135 -1.51 -21.92 7.30
C GLY A 135 -1.87 -21.00 6.13
N ARG A 136 -3.08 -21.12 5.56
CA ARG A 136 -3.55 -20.24 4.46
C ARG A 136 -4.51 -19.17 5.01
N PHE A 137 -4.63 -18.06 4.31
CA PHE A 137 -5.63 -17.02 4.61
C PHE A 137 -6.07 -16.32 3.34
N SER A 138 -7.12 -15.52 3.46
CA SER A 138 -7.51 -14.54 2.45
C SER A 138 -7.70 -13.18 3.07
N LEU A 139 -7.36 -12.15 2.30
CA LEU A 139 -7.70 -10.76 2.58
C LEU A 139 -9.00 -10.44 1.86
N VAL A 140 -10.01 -10.00 2.59
CA VAL A 140 -11.30 -9.59 2.03
C VAL A 140 -11.43 -8.08 2.14
N LEU A 141 -11.59 -7.40 1.00
CA LEU A 141 -11.77 -5.95 0.93
C LEU A 141 -13.26 -5.64 0.80
N LEU A 142 -13.80 -4.91 1.78
CA LEU A 142 -15.23 -4.60 1.83
C LEU A 142 -15.59 -3.27 1.17
N ASP A 143 -14.88 -2.21 1.53
CA ASP A 143 -15.18 -0.84 1.09
C ASP A 143 -14.48 -0.56 -0.24
N HIS A 144 -15.25 -0.01 -1.18
CA HIS A 144 -14.70 0.46 -2.44
C HIS A 144 -15.13 1.89 -2.84
N GLY A 145 -15.51 2.72 -1.86
CA GLY A 145 -16.00 4.07 -2.09
C GLY A 145 -14.93 5.02 -2.65
N ILE A 146 -13.69 4.92 -2.15
CA ILE A 146 -12.60 5.84 -2.52
C ILE A 146 -11.54 5.13 -3.35
N TYR A 147 -11.59 5.34 -4.67
CA TYR A 147 -10.56 4.91 -5.62
C TYR A 147 -10.09 6.06 -6.50
N LYS A 148 -8.82 5.97 -6.91
CA LYS A 148 -8.21 6.87 -7.89
C LYS A 148 -7.51 6.05 -8.96
N GLU A 149 -7.81 6.37 -10.21
CA GLU A 149 -7.01 5.94 -11.34
C GLU A 149 -5.84 6.90 -11.53
N LEU A 150 -4.63 6.34 -11.51
CA LEU A 150 -3.38 7.06 -11.73
C LEU A 150 -3.18 7.30 -13.21
N ASP A 151 -2.58 8.44 -13.56
CA ASP A 151 -2.12 8.65 -14.93
C ASP A 151 -1.09 7.55 -15.31
N PRO A 152 -1.23 6.89 -16.48
CA PRO A 152 -0.33 5.80 -16.86
C PRO A 152 1.14 6.20 -16.94
N LYS A 153 1.44 7.43 -17.39
CA LYS A 153 2.82 7.94 -17.44
C LYS A 153 3.34 8.17 -16.02
N PHE A 154 2.54 8.82 -15.18
CA PHE A 154 2.86 9.01 -13.76
C PHE A 154 3.18 7.69 -13.07
N ARG A 155 2.32 6.68 -13.21
CA ARG A 155 2.50 5.33 -12.64
C ARG A 155 3.84 4.71 -13.05
N LEU A 156 4.18 4.79 -14.33
CA LEU A 156 5.45 4.25 -14.84
C LEU A 156 6.65 5.00 -14.29
N ASP A 157 6.60 6.33 -14.24
CA ASP A 157 7.67 7.13 -13.67
C ASP A 157 7.80 6.88 -12.16
N TYR A 158 6.70 6.58 -11.47
CA TYR A 158 6.70 6.15 -10.08
C TYR A 158 7.38 4.78 -9.89
N CYS A 159 7.16 3.83 -10.81
CA CYS A 159 7.92 2.57 -10.83
C CYS A 159 9.43 2.83 -11.05
N LYS A 160 9.80 3.74 -11.97
CA LYS A 160 11.21 4.12 -12.19
C LYS A 160 11.82 4.79 -10.96
N LEU A 161 11.05 5.62 -10.25
CA LEU A 161 11.50 6.24 -9.00
C LEU A 161 11.84 5.17 -7.97
N TRP A 162 10.97 4.18 -7.78
CA TRP A 162 11.25 3.07 -6.86
C TRP A 162 12.47 2.25 -7.28
N LYS A 163 12.66 1.98 -8.58
CA LYS A 163 13.89 1.35 -9.09
C LYS A 163 15.14 2.17 -8.74
N ALA A 164 15.10 3.48 -8.97
CA ALA A 164 16.20 4.38 -8.63
C ALA A 164 16.48 4.41 -7.12
N LEU A 165 15.44 4.43 -6.28
CA LEU A 165 15.56 4.36 -4.83
C LEU A 165 16.22 3.05 -4.35
N ILE A 166 15.92 1.92 -4.99
CA ILE A 166 16.52 0.62 -4.64
C ILE A 166 17.97 0.55 -5.08
N SER A 167 18.27 1.06 -6.27
CA SER A 167 19.62 1.09 -6.85
C SER A 167 20.50 2.22 -6.31
N LEU A 168 19.95 3.07 -5.43
CA LEU A 168 20.61 4.27 -4.90
C LEU A 168 21.09 5.22 -6.03
N ASP A 169 20.33 5.29 -7.13
CA ASP A 169 20.63 6.13 -8.28
C ASP A 169 20.14 7.56 -8.04
N VAL A 170 21.00 8.35 -7.39
CA VAL A 170 20.75 9.74 -7.02
C VAL A 170 20.42 10.59 -8.23
N GLN A 171 21.16 10.42 -9.34
CA GLN A 171 20.94 11.21 -10.55
C GLN A 171 19.54 10.96 -11.11
N LYS A 172 19.11 9.68 -11.16
CA LYS A 172 17.78 9.34 -11.64
C LYS A 172 16.66 9.81 -10.72
N ILE A 173 16.88 9.80 -9.40
CA ILE A 173 15.92 10.36 -8.42
C ILE A 173 15.68 11.85 -8.68
N LEU A 174 16.75 12.62 -8.91
CA LEU A 174 16.65 14.06 -9.17
C LEU A 174 16.00 14.33 -10.54
N GLU A 175 16.37 13.58 -11.58
CA GLU A 175 15.75 13.69 -12.91
C GLU A 175 14.23 13.43 -12.85
N LEU A 176 13.81 12.38 -12.14
CA LEU A 176 12.38 12.09 -11.94
C LEU A 176 11.71 13.16 -11.08
N GLY A 177 12.43 13.71 -10.11
CA GLY A 177 12.02 14.89 -9.35
C GLY A 177 11.59 16.07 -10.20
N GLU A 178 12.42 16.42 -11.19
CA GLU A 178 12.10 17.45 -12.18
C GLU A 178 10.89 17.05 -13.03
N GLN A 179 10.81 15.79 -13.48
CA GLN A 179 9.68 15.29 -14.27
C GLN A 179 8.35 15.31 -13.51
N PHE A 180 8.38 15.15 -12.20
CA PHE A 180 7.21 15.28 -11.33
C PHE A 180 6.89 16.74 -10.96
N GLY A 181 7.73 17.71 -11.32
CA GLY A 181 7.55 19.12 -10.95
C GLY A 181 7.97 19.46 -9.51
N VAL A 182 8.65 18.55 -8.82
CA VAL A 182 9.07 18.70 -7.41
C VAL A 182 10.42 19.42 -7.30
N GLY A 183 11.22 19.39 -8.36
CA GLY A 183 12.48 20.12 -8.49
C GLY A 183 13.46 19.86 -7.35
N LYS A 184 13.97 20.92 -6.73
CA LYS A 184 14.97 20.86 -5.64
C LYS A 184 14.54 20.01 -4.43
N TYR A 185 13.24 19.79 -4.22
CA TYR A 185 12.72 19.01 -3.12
C TYR A 185 12.77 17.49 -3.37
N ALA A 186 13.06 17.06 -4.59
CA ALA A 186 13.20 15.63 -4.94
C ALA A 186 14.29 14.92 -4.12
N LYS A 187 15.25 15.67 -3.59
CA LYS A 187 16.26 15.15 -2.66
C LYS A 187 15.68 14.51 -1.40
N TYR A 188 14.42 14.81 -1.05
CA TYR A 188 13.72 14.23 0.09
C TYR A 188 12.94 12.96 -0.24
N PHE A 189 12.82 12.54 -1.51
CA PHE A 189 12.14 11.30 -1.86
C PHE A 189 12.70 10.05 -1.17
N PRO A 190 14.03 9.85 -1.07
CA PRO A 190 14.58 8.72 -0.30
C PRO A 190 14.10 8.72 1.14
N LEU A 191 14.01 9.89 1.77
CA LEU A 191 13.61 10.03 3.16
C LEU A 191 12.12 9.72 3.33
N ILE A 192 11.29 10.29 2.47
CA ILE A 192 9.83 10.10 2.50
C ILE A 192 9.47 8.63 2.28
N PHE A 193 9.99 8.02 1.21
CA PHE A 193 9.57 6.68 0.80
C PHE A 193 10.28 5.55 1.54
N THR A 194 11.57 5.71 1.81
CA THR A 194 12.41 4.63 2.37
C THR A 194 12.85 4.88 3.80
N GLY A 195 12.73 6.13 4.28
CA GLY A 195 13.26 6.54 5.59
C GLY A 195 14.79 6.69 5.58
N ARG A 196 15.41 6.86 4.41
CA ARG A 196 16.87 6.98 4.24
C ARG A 196 17.25 8.33 3.68
N THR A 197 18.46 8.79 3.96
CA THR A 197 19.00 9.97 3.30
C THR A 197 19.46 9.64 1.87
N ILE A 198 19.58 10.66 1.04
CA ILE A 198 20.01 10.52 -0.36
C ILE A 198 21.45 10.02 -0.52
N ASP A 199 22.29 10.23 0.50
CA ASP A 199 23.69 9.79 0.59
C ASP A 199 23.85 8.41 1.24
N SER A 200 22.75 7.78 1.67
CA SER A 200 22.80 6.48 2.35
C SER A 200 23.32 5.38 1.42
N LYS A 201 24.41 4.70 1.83
CA LYS A 201 25.00 3.56 1.10
C LYS A 201 24.45 2.20 1.56
N SER A 202 23.53 2.20 2.51
CA SER A 202 22.99 0.98 3.11
C SER A 202 21.91 0.36 2.23
N ALA A 203 21.91 -0.97 2.14
CA ALA A 203 20.86 -1.70 1.43
C ALA A 203 19.46 -1.41 2.02
N LEU A 204 18.44 -1.42 1.15
CA LEU A 204 17.05 -1.17 1.51
C LEU A 204 16.58 -2.15 2.61
N GLY A 205 16.08 -1.63 3.73
CA GLY A 205 15.54 -2.43 4.82
C GLY A 205 16.51 -2.82 5.95
N THR A 206 17.80 -2.46 5.86
CA THR A 206 18.70 -2.57 7.01
C THR A 206 18.35 -1.52 8.09
N GLN A 207 18.94 -1.61 9.28
CA GLN A 207 18.76 -0.57 10.30
C GLN A 207 19.48 0.72 9.90
N ILE A 208 18.91 1.86 10.32
CA ILE A 208 19.50 3.19 10.14
C ILE A 208 20.50 3.40 11.27
N SER A 209 21.71 3.87 10.96
CA SER A 209 22.71 4.17 11.99
C SER A 209 22.25 5.31 12.90
N GLY A 210 22.76 5.37 14.13
CA GLY A 210 22.45 6.47 15.05
C GLY A 210 22.83 7.84 14.48
N GLU A 211 23.97 7.91 13.79
CA GLU A 211 24.45 9.13 13.13
C GLU A 211 23.54 9.59 11.99
N GLU A 212 23.08 8.66 11.14
CA GLU A 212 22.17 8.97 10.03
C GLU A 212 20.83 9.49 10.57
N LYS A 213 20.31 8.93 11.68
CA LYS A 213 19.11 9.48 12.35
C LYS A 213 19.29 10.92 12.84
N THR A 214 20.45 11.24 13.42
CA THR A 214 20.72 12.59 13.92
C THR A 214 20.80 13.60 12.78
N ARG A 215 21.47 13.25 11.67
CA ARG A 215 21.52 14.08 10.47
C ARG A 215 20.14 14.33 9.88
N ILE A 216 19.32 13.28 9.74
CA ILE A 216 17.92 13.41 9.29
C ILE A 216 17.15 14.41 10.16
N LYS A 217 17.30 14.32 11.49
CA LYS A 217 16.59 15.21 12.41
C LYS A 217 17.04 16.66 12.25
N GLN A 218 18.34 16.90 12.04
CA GLN A 218 18.86 18.25 11.78
C GLN A 218 18.34 18.81 10.45
N ASP A 219 18.40 18.02 9.37
CA ASP A 219 17.89 18.41 8.06
C ASP A 219 16.39 18.73 8.10
N LEU A 220 15.59 17.90 8.77
CA LEU A 220 14.15 18.14 8.91
C LEU A 220 13.85 19.37 9.77
N ASN A 221 14.64 19.63 10.82
CA ASN A 221 14.47 20.82 11.65
C ASN A 221 14.85 22.12 10.92
N SER A 222 15.64 22.03 9.85
CA SER A 222 15.98 23.19 9.01
C SER A 222 14.92 23.53 7.96
N LEU A 223 13.95 22.64 7.74
CA LEU A 223 12.82 22.92 6.85
C LEU A 223 11.83 23.86 7.54
N GLY A 224 11.61 25.02 6.93
CA GLY A 224 10.56 25.95 7.34
C GLY A 224 9.17 25.50 6.86
N MET A 225 8.12 26.11 7.40
CA MET A 225 6.75 25.87 6.93
C MET A 225 6.58 26.22 5.44
N ASP A 226 7.28 27.25 4.95
CA ASP A 226 7.24 27.64 3.55
C ASP A 226 7.82 26.57 2.62
N ASP A 227 8.88 25.86 3.06
CA ASP A 227 9.45 24.75 2.29
C ASP A 227 8.51 23.55 2.24
N ILE A 228 7.85 23.24 3.36
CA ILE A 228 6.86 22.17 3.42
C ILE A 228 5.67 22.51 2.52
N SER A 229 5.18 23.75 2.59
CA SER A 229 4.08 24.23 1.75
C SER A 229 4.46 24.15 0.27
N SER A 230 5.62 24.68 -0.11
CA SER A 230 6.13 24.64 -1.49
C SER A 230 6.29 23.22 -2.01
N PHE A 231 6.82 22.31 -1.19
CA PHE A 231 6.92 20.90 -1.53
C PHE A 231 5.54 20.29 -1.78
N MET A 232 4.60 20.50 -0.86
CA MET A 232 3.24 19.94 -0.98
C MET A 232 2.48 20.51 -2.19
N GLU A 233 2.67 21.79 -2.52
CA GLU A 233 2.07 22.42 -3.70
C GLU A 233 2.70 21.93 -5.01
N SER A 234 3.98 21.53 -4.99
CA SER A 234 4.68 20.99 -6.16
C SER A 234 4.30 19.54 -6.49
N LEU A 235 3.73 18.80 -5.53
CA LEU A 235 3.42 17.38 -5.72
C LEU A 235 2.23 17.19 -6.68
N PRO A 236 2.37 16.31 -7.68
CA PRO A 236 1.25 15.86 -8.50
C PRO A 236 0.08 15.32 -7.65
N PRO A 237 -1.19 15.50 -8.06
CA PRO A 237 -2.35 14.98 -7.33
C PRO A 237 -2.27 13.48 -7.04
N ASP A 238 -1.72 12.72 -7.99
CA ASP A 238 -1.53 11.27 -7.87
C ASP A 238 -0.53 10.90 -6.75
N PHE A 239 0.48 11.74 -6.47
CA PHE A 239 1.37 11.55 -5.32
C PHE A 239 0.62 11.66 -4.00
N LEU A 240 -0.33 12.60 -3.88
CA LEU A 240 -1.05 12.83 -2.63
C LEU A 240 -1.88 11.61 -2.23
N VAL A 241 -2.51 10.95 -3.21
CA VAL A 241 -3.24 9.71 -2.97
C VAL A 241 -2.29 8.60 -2.53
N ILE A 242 -1.16 8.42 -3.22
CA ILE A 242 -0.16 7.41 -2.85
C ILE A 242 0.41 7.67 -1.45
N LEU A 243 0.72 8.92 -1.10
CA LEU A 243 1.25 9.29 0.22
C LEU A 243 0.22 9.04 1.32
N ARG A 244 -1.06 9.35 1.08
CA ARG A 244 -2.15 9.05 2.00
C ARG A 244 -2.28 7.55 2.23
N THR A 245 -2.41 6.76 1.15
CA THR A 245 -2.53 5.31 1.21
C THR A 245 -1.32 4.67 1.89
N ASP A 246 -0.10 5.09 1.53
CA ASP A 246 1.14 4.59 2.14
C ASP A 246 1.26 4.96 3.64
N GLY A 247 0.83 6.17 4.03
CA GLY A 247 0.79 6.59 5.44
C GLY A 247 -0.14 5.72 6.28
N LEU A 248 -1.35 5.46 5.79
CA LEU A 248 -2.32 4.58 6.45
C LEU A 248 -1.80 3.14 6.53
N LEU A 249 -1.19 2.63 5.45
CA LEU A 249 -0.56 1.31 5.44
C LEU A 249 0.59 1.22 6.45
N ARG A 250 1.45 2.24 6.57
CA ARG A 250 2.50 2.27 7.59
C ARG A 250 1.94 2.18 9.00
N SER A 251 0.83 2.87 9.28
CA SER A 251 0.13 2.80 10.56
C SER A 251 -0.37 1.37 10.85
N ILE A 252 -1.06 0.75 9.89
CA ILE A 252 -1.56 -0.63 10.03
C ILE A 252 -0.40 -1.60 10.25
N LEU A 253 0.65 -1.53 9.42
CA LEU A 253 1.82 -2.39 9.54
C LEU A 253 2.55 -2.21 10.87
N GLY A 254 2.65 -0.97 11.37
CA GLY A 254 3.21 -0.66 12.68
C GLY A 254 2.41 -1.32 13.81
N ASN A 255 1.09 -1.22 13.76
CA ASN A 255 0.19 -1.88 14.73
C ASN A 255 0.27 -3.41 14.67
N LEU A 256 0.59 -3.97 13.50
CA LEU A 256 0.86 -5.40 13.31
C LEU A 256 2.28 -5.82 13.73
N GLY A 257 3.15 -4.89 14.14
CA GLY A 257 4.55 -5.19 14.45
C GLY A 257 5.36 -5.64 13.23
N ALA A 258 4.90 -5.35 12.01
CA ALA A 258 5.57 -5.74 10.80
C ALA A 258 6.85 -4.91 10.60
N PRO A 259 8.01 -5.53 10.33
CA PRO A 259 9.23 -4.79 10.09
C PRO A 259 9.15 -3.89 8.85
N ARG A 260 9.75 -2.69 8.92
CA ARG A 260 9.75 -1.70 7.82
C ARG A 260 10.24 -2.28 6.48
N HIS A 261 11.22 -3.20 6.51
CA HIS A 261 11.78 -3.80 5.29
C HIS A 261 10.75 -4.63 4.50
N VAL A 262 9.71 -5.15 5.15
CA VAL A 262 8.65 -5.93 4.47
C VAL A 262 7.94 -5.06 3.43
N ARG A 263 7.57 -3.83 3.80
CA ARG A 263 6.97 -2.86 2.88
C ARG A 263 7.91 -2.47 1.76
N LEU A 264 9.15 -2.12 2.10
CA LEU A 264 10.13 -1.66 1.13
C LEU A 264 10.42 -2.72 0.06
N LEU A 265 10.60 -3.98 0.48
CA LEU A 265 10.83 -5.10 -0.44
C LEU A 265 9.61 -5.42 -1.29
N ALA A 266 8.40 -5.32 -0.74
CA ALA A 266 7.17 -5.55 -1.49
C ALA A 266 6.96 -4.47 -2.57
N TYR A 267 7.09 -3.19 -2.20
CA TYR A 267 7.00 -2.10 -3.17
C TYR A 267 8.09 -2.17 -4.23
N ALA A 268 9.32 -2.53 -3.84
CA ALA A 268 10.39 -2.78 -4.79
C ALA A 268 10.03 -3.87 -5.81
N LYS A 269 9.52 -5.00 -5.34
CA LYS A 269 9.06 -6.10 -6.19
C LYS A 269 7.93 -5.65 -7.13
N CYS A 270 6.92 -4.97 -6.60
CA CYS A 270 5.77 -4.49 -7.40
C CYS A 270 6.20 -3.42 -8.42
N ALA A 271 7.11 -2.51 -8.07
CA ALA A 271 7.64 -1.49 -8.97
C ALA A 271 8.44 -2.10 -10.14
N ILE A 272 9.30 -3.09 -9.85
CA ILE A 272 10.03 -3.81 -10.89
C ILE A 272 9.05 -4.52 -11.81
N TYR A 273 8.09 -5.27 -11.23
CA TYR A 273 7.11 -6.00 -12.03
C TYR A 273 6.22 -5.06 -12.86
N GLY A 274 5.69 -3.98 -12.28
CA GLY A 274 4.84 -3.01 -12.98
C GLY A 274 5.58 -2.28 -14.10
N HIS A 275 6.86 -1.98 -13.92
CA HIS A 275 7.71 -1.45 -15.00
C HIS A 275 7.99 -2.51 -16.08
N GLU A 276 8.28 -3.74 -15.69
CA GLU A 276 8.60 -4.83 -16.60
C GLU A 276 7.39 -5.37 -17.37
N GLU A 277 6.18 -5.37 -16.81
CA GLU A 277 4.98 -5.86 -17.50
C GLU A 277 4.62 -4.99 -18.69
N GLN A 278 4.82 -3.68 -18.59
CA GLN A 278 4.72 -2.78 -19.74
C GLN A 278 5.90 -2.96 -20.71
N SER A 279 7.09 -3.27 -20.19
CA SER A 279 8.23 -3.70 -21.01
C SER A 279 8.09 -5.11 -21.58
N ARG A 280 7.19 -5.99 -21.12
CA ARG A 280 6.98 -7.36 -21.64
C ARG A 280 6.22 -7.39 -22.96
N LEU A 281 5.72 -6.24 -23.42
CA LEU A 281 5.53 -5.99 -24.86
C LEU A 281 6.88 -6.01 -25.64
N GLY A 282 8.02 -6.14 -24.95
CA GLY A 282 9.36 -6.35 -25.48
C GLY A 282 10.41 -6.78 -24.41
N SER A 283 10.56 -8.10 -24.19
CA SER A 283 11.84 -8.81 -23.89
C SER A 283 11.89 -9.81 -22.71
N GLU A 284 12.94 -10.64 -22.81
CA GLU A 284 13.22 -11.97 -22.25
C GLU A 284 13.72 -12.01 -20.79
N LEU A 285 14.22 -10.88 -20.27
CA LEU A 285 14.82 -10.78 -18.93
C LEU A 285 13.83 -11.05 -17.79
N ALA A 286 12.56 -10.68 -17.99
CA ALA A 286 11.49 -10.92 -17.03
C ALA A 286 11.12 -12.41 -16.91
N ARG A 287 11.51 -13.27 -17.86
CA ARG A 287 11.35 -14.74 -17.73
C ARG A 287 12.44 -15.33 -16.82
N LEU A 288 13.67 -14.83 -16.93
CA LEU A 288 14.82 -15.31 -16.14
C LEU A 288 14.71 -14.96 -14.66
N LEU A 289 14.23 -13.75 -14.32
CA LEU A 289 14.08 -13.32 -12.92
C LEU A 289 12.94 -14.06 -12.17
N VAL A 290 11.84 -14.38 -12.86
CA VAL A 290 10.75 -15.19 -12.28
C VAL A 290 11.23 -16.63 -12.03
N GLN A 291 11.98 -17.22 -12.96
CA GLN A 291 12.57 -18.55 -12.77
C GLN A 291 13.57 -18.60 -11.61
N PHE A 292 14.39 -17.56 -11.42
CA PHE A 292 15.37 -17.51 -10.34
C PHE A 292 14.71 -17.43 -8.96
N ASN A 293 13.60 -16.70 -8.83
CA ASN A 293 12.90 -16.54 -7.56
C ASN A 293 12.10 -17.80 -7.18
N ASP A 294 11.54 -18.51 -8.18
CA ASP A 294 10.86 -19.78 -7.99
C ASP A 294 11.84 -20.90 -7.56
N TYR A 295 13.07 -20.87 -8.08
CA TYR A 295 14.16 -21.78 -7.68
C TYR A 295 14.62 -21.55 -6.23
N LYS A 296 14.71 -20.29 -5.81
CA LYS A 296 15.11 -19.91 -4.44
C LYS A 296 14.06 -20.31 -3.40
N HIS A 297 12.77 -20.22 -3.74
CA HIS A 297 11.68 -20.70 -2.89
C HIS A 297 11.69 -22.22 -2.76
N LYS A 298 11.81 -22.96 -3.87
CA LYS A 298 11.92 -24.44 -3.86
C LYS A 298 13.13 -24.94 -3.08
N ALA A 299 14.28 -24.27 -3.17
CA ALA A 299 15.47 -24.63 -2.41
C ALA A 299 15.29 -24.43 -0.90
N LYS A 300 14.61 -23.34 -0.49
CA LYS A 300 14.32 -23.05 0.92
C LYS A 300 13.34 -24.06 1.53
N ASP A 301 12.32 -24.45 0.79
CA ASP A 301 11.34 -25.45 1.24
C ASP A 301 11.97 -26.84 1.34
N LYS A 302 12.85 -27.20 0.40
CA LYS A 302 13.60 -28.48 0.44
C LYS A 302 14.57 -28.55 1.64
N LEU A 303 15.23 -27.44 1.96
CA LEU A 303 16.12 -27.36 3.12
C LEU A 303 15.33 -27.43 4.44
N SER A 304 14.18 -26.76 4.52
CA SER A 304 13.30 -26.82 5.69
C SER A 304 12.73 -28.23 5.93
N TRP A 305 12.36 -28.93 4.86
CA TRP A 305 11.93 -30.34 4.92
C TRP A 305 13.04 -31.27 5.40
N MET A 306 14.28 -31.10 4.90
CA MET A 306 15.43 -31.91 5.35
C MET A 306 15.73 -31.71 6.84
N LEU A 307 15.68 -30.47 7.32
CA LEU A 307 15.91 -30.17 8.74
C LEU A 307 14.83 -30.76 9.66
N GLN A 308 13.55 -30.75 9.23
CA GLN A 308 12.49 -31.43 9.98
C GLN A 308 12.65 -32.95 9.99
N LYS A 309 13.12 -33.54 8.90
CA LYS A 309 13.37 -34.98 8.81
C LYS A 309 14.50 -35.42 9.77
N ILE A 310 15.62 -34.69 9.75
CA ILE A 310 16.75 -34.93 10.66
C ILE A 310 16.32 -34.78 12.12
N SER A 311 15.55 -33.73 12.46
CA SER A 311 15.05 -33.52 13.81
C SER A 311 14.14 -34.68 14.30
N ARG A 312 13.29 -35.23 13.43
CA ARG A 312 12.44 -36.39 13.76
C ARG A 312 13.23 -37.67 13.95
N GLU A 313 14.24 -37.92 13.11
CA GLU A 313 15.11 -39.08 13.26
C GLU A 313 15.92 -38.97 14.56
N VAL A 314 16.53 -37.82 14.86
CA VAL A 314 17.28 -37.61 16.11
C VAL A 314 16.39 -37.77 17.36
N LEU A 315 15.15 -37.26 17.34
CA LEU A 315 14.20 -37.49 18.44
C LEU A 315 13.77 -38.96 18.57
N GLY A 316 13.68 -39.69 17.44
CA GLY A 316 13.37 -41.11 17.43
C GLY A 316 14.47 -41.95 18.08
N TRP A 317 15.74 -41.62 17.80
CA TRP A 317 16.90 -42.26 18.42
C TRP A 317 16.97 -41.97 19.92
N TYR A 318 16.69 -40.72 20.33
CA TYR A 318 16.70 -40.34 21.74
C TYR A 318 15.62 -41.07 22.57
N LYS A 319 14.45 -41.34 21.98
CA LYS A 319 13.37 -42.11 22.61
C LYS A 319 13.61 -43.63 22.65
N ALA A 320 14.51 -44.15 21.83
CA ALA A 320 14.87 -45.58 21.83
C ALA A 320 16.01 -45.91 22.82
N LEU A 321 16.65 -44.88 23.36
CA LEU A 321 17.76 -44.96 24.33
C LEU A 321 17.33 -44.70 25.79
N MET A 322 16.05 -44.38 26.02
CA MET A 322 15.40 -44.32 27.35
C MET A 322 14.40 -45.47 27.48
#